data_AF-A0A517Q1G4-F1
#
_entry.id   AF-A0A517Q1G4-F1
#
_cell.length_a   1.000
_cell.length_b   1.000
_cell.length_c   1.000
_cell.angle_alpha   90.00
_cell.angle_beta   90.00
_cell.angle_gamma   90.00
#
_symmetry.space_group_name_H-M   'P 1'
#
loop_
_entity.id
_entity.type
_entity.pdbx_description
1 polymer ?
#
loop_
_entity_poly.entity_id
_entity_poly.type
_entity_poly.pdbx_seq_one_letter_code
_entity_poly.pdbx_strand_id
1 'polypeptide(L)'
;MDNNHESNEVTANNEHEVVEYRAEEKKSVWQFALRQERFESEEKEFISSRVVKDAGLRDGEGVVLDAGSSCMAVWQQLKESIKRSSTLLDVYTNSFQILRDWEVSSRQSPSISATDVHILGTKLDSAHQAFFGDIAENLLKPANFEPSVIVLGTSGIRFDPNEGLLFGYHAGIQERAFKQLLMQVKTKKRFILASASKVGFTGAHRFDVLSLQDLDLSAPLILVSTHPKQEEDDDIKRRFDESFRMAKTPKMKDLFLRNRGTDCTVDFQWILLDPVSGQEVDRIRITNRENQAVGFSAHNDDSKNVAGIKTQSSY
;
A
#
# COMPACT_ATOMS: atom_id res chain seq x y z
N MET A 1 32.91 -76.96 11.86
CA MET A 1 33.72 -75.91 12.50
C MET A 1 34.05 -74.93 11.40
N ASP A 2 33.37 -73.78 11.38
CA ASP A 2 34.01 -72.48 11.63
C ASP A 2 32.97 -71.37 11.51
N ASN A 3 32.89 -70.59 12.59
CA ASN A 3 32.13 -69.37 12.73
C ASN A 3 32.80 -68.26 11.93
N ASN A 4 32.02 -67.33 11.37
CA ASN A 4 32.45 -65.94 11.33
C ASN A 4 31.25 -65.00 11.48
N HIS A 5 31.25 -64.30 12.62
CA HIS A 5 30.52 -63.06 12.90
C HIS A 5 31.28 -61.91 12.22
N GLU A 6 30.61 -61.13 11.38
CA GLU A 6 31.02 -59.76 11.05
C GLU A 6 29.84 -58.79 11.24
N SER A 7 29.91 -58.10 12.38
CA SER A 7 29.74 -56.64 12.54
C SER A 7 28.60 -55.92 11.81
N ASN A 8 27.44 -55.85 12.48
CA ASN A 8 26.48 -54.75 12.36
C ASN A 8 27.00 -53.52 13.14
N GLU A 9 27.79 -52.64 12.53
CA GLU A 9 28.20 -51.40 13.22
C GLU A 9 28.38 -50.18 12.30
N VAL A 10 27.85 -50.20 11.06
CA VAL A 10 28.04 -49.09 10.09
C VAL A 10 26.77 -48.26 9.84
N THR A 11 25.60 -48.67 10.34
CA THR A 11 24.32 -48.00 10.03
C THR A 11 23.84 -46.94 11.04
N ALA A 12 24.47 -46.81 12.21
CA ALA A 12 24.03 -45.84 13.23
C ALA A 12 24.57 -44.41 13.04
N ASN A 13 25.75 -44.24 12.42
CA ASN A 13 26.38 -42.92 12.29
C ASN A 13 25.78 -42.07 11.14
N ASN A 14 25.28 -42.69 10.08
CA ASN A 14 24.66 -41.97 8.96
C ASN A 14 23.25 -41.44 9.28
N GLU A 15 22.50 -42.08 10.18
CA GLU A 15 21.17 -41.59 10.57
C GLU A 15 21.26 -40.37 11.49
N HIS A 16 22.27 -40.32 12.37
CA HIS A 16 22.52 -39.15 13.22
C HIS A 16 22.89 -37.91 12.41
N GLU A 17 23.78 -38.04 11.42
CA GLU A 17 24.24 -36.92 10.59
C GLU A 17 23.11 -36.34 9.70
N VAL A 18 22.25 -37.20 9.16
CA VAL A 18 21.07 -36.79 8.36
C VAL A 18 19.97 -36.13 9.22
N VAL A 19 19.80 -36.58 10.47
CA VAL A 19 18.86 -35.96 11.42
C VAL A 19 19.37 -34.61 11.91
N GLU A 20 20.68 -34.49 12.17
CA GLU A 20 21.32 -33.26 12.63
C GLU A 20 21.34 -32.19 11.52
N TYR A 21 21.66 -32.56 10.28
CA TYR A 21 21.59 -31.66 9.11
C TYR A 21 20.17 -31.12 8.87
N ARG A 22 19.14 -31.99 8.97
CA ARG A 22 17.73 -31.58 8.85
C ARG A 22 17.27 -30.71 10.04
N ALA A 23 17.85 -30.86 11.22
CA ALA A 23 17.55 -30.03 12.38
C ALA A 23 18.20 -28.64 12.26
N GLU A 24 19.43 -28.56 11.73
CA GLU A 24 20.11 -27.29 11.46
C GLU A 24 19.45 -26.49 10.33
N GLU A 25 19.05 -27.14 9.23
CA GLU A 25 18.26 -26.49 8.18
C GLU A 25 16.94 -25.94 8.72
N LYS A 26 16.18 -26.73 9.50
CA LYS A 26 14.92 -26.27 10.13
C LYS A 26 15.15 -25.10 11.10
N LYS A 27 16.24 -25.14 11.86
CA LYS A 27 16.62 -24.05 12.78
C LYS A 27 16.96 -22.77 12.01
N SER A 28 17.66 -22.89 10.87
CA SER A 28 18.00 -21.75 10.00
C SER A 28 16.75 -21.13 9.36
N VAL A 29 15.81 -21.93 8.88
CA VAL A 29 14.54 -21.48 8.29
C VAL A 29 13.66 -20.79 9.32
N TRP A 30 13.57 -21.34 10.54
CA TRP A 30 12.79 -20.73 11.61
C TRP A 30 13.40 -19.40 12.09
N GLN A 31 14.73 -19.32 12.21
CA GLN A 31 15.42 -18.07 12.53
C GLN A 31 15.30 -17.01 11.42
N PHE A 32 15.18 -17.43 10.16
CA PHE A 32 14.89 -16.53 9.05
C PHE A 32 13.45 -16.00 9.13
N ALA A 33 12.47 -16.89 9.33
CA ALA A 33 11.05 -16.51 9.44
C ALA A 33 10.79 -15.51 10.59
N LEU A 34 11.39 -15.74 11.76
CA LEU A 34 11.28 -14.80 12.88
C LEU A 34 11.92 -13.44 12.62
N ARG A 35 13.08 -13.43 11.94
CA ARG A 35 13.74 -12.17 11.56
C ARG A 35 12.88 -11.39 10.58
N GLN A 36 12.31 -12.06 9.59
CA GLN A 36 11.40 -11.44 8.63
C GLN A 36 10.14 -10.91 9.31
N GLU A 37 9.52 -11.69 10.20
CA GLU A 37 8.34 -11.23 10.95
C GLU A 37 8.63 -9.98 11.78
N ARG A 38 9.79 -9.95 12.46
CA ARG A 38 10.22 -8.77 13.22
C ARG A 38 10.43 -7.56 12.32
N PHE A 39 11.16 -7.71 11.20
CA PHE A 39 11.39 -6.62 10.27
C PHE A 39 10.08 -6.06 9.73
N GLU A 40 9.19 -6.94 9.27
CA GLU A 40 7.89 -6.54 8.78
C GLU A 40 7.04 -5.84 9.85
N SER A 41 7.16 -6.23 11.12
CA SER A 41 6.43 -5.57 12.21
C SER A 41 6.92 -4.13 12.44
N GLU A 42 8.24 -3.92 12.49
CA GLU A 42 8.85 -2.58 12.65
C GLU A 42 8.50 -1.68 11.45
N GLU A 43 8.56 -2.21 10.22
CA GLU A 43 8.16 -1.47 9.02
C GLU A 43 6.67 -1.09 9.04
N LYS A 44 5.79 -2.01 9.44
CA LYS A 44 4.35 -1.74 9.58
C LYS A 44 4.09 -0.64 10.59
N GLU A 45 4.88 -0.53 11.66
CA GLU A 45 4.77 0.55 12.63
C GLU A 45 5.10 1.92 12.01
N PHE A 46 6.23 2.04 11.29
CA PHE A 46 6.58 3.29 10.61
C PHE A 46 5.56 3.69 9.54
N ILE A 47 5.16 2.73 8.70
CA ILE A 47 4.15 2.93 7.65
C ILE A 47 2.82 3.38 8.26
N SER A 48 2.35 2.69 9.31
CA SER A 48 1.06 3.01 9.93
C SER A 48 1.07 4.37 10.65
N SER A 49 2.14 4.68 11.37
CA SER A 49 2.34 5.99 12.00
C SER A 49 2.30 7.12 10.96
N ARG A 50 3.00 6.92 9.83
CA ARG A 50 2.98 7.87 8.71
C ARG A 50 1.58 8.05 8.13
N VAL A 51 0.86 6.96 7.90
CA VAL A 51 -0.51 6.99 7.34
C VAL A 51 -1.45 7.76 8.25
N VAL A 52 -1.44 7.51 9.56
CA VAL A 52 -2.30 8.23 10.52
C VAL A 52 -1.97 9.73 10.54
N LYS A 53 -0.68 10.08 10.51
CA LYS A 53 -0.24 11.48 10.43
C LYS A 53 -0.71 12.15 9.14
N ASP A 54 -0.49 11.52 7.99
CA ASP A 54 -0.80 12.10 6.67
C ASP A 54 -2.30 12.05 6.36
N ALA A 55 -3.05 11.13 6.96
CA ALA A 55 -4.50 11.08 6.88
C ALA A 55 -5.09 12.41 7.37
N GLY A 56 -4.62 12.91 8.52
CA GLY A 56 -5.06 14.18 9.09
C GLY A 56 -6.53 14.17 9.49
N LEU A 57 -6.98 13.04 10.03
CA LEU A 57 -8.38 12.79 10.36
C LEU A 57 -8.88 13.74 11.45
N ARG A 58 -10.11 14.21 11.27
CA ARG A 58 -10.84 15.05 12.21
C ARG A 58 -12.01 14.30 12.82
N ASP A 59 -12.59 14.91 13.85
CA ASP A 59 -13.77 14.39 14.53
C ASP A 59 -14.94 14.18 13.54
N GLY A 60 -15.58 13.02 13.63
CA GLY A 60 -16.65 12.58 12.75
C GLY A 60 -16.22 12.17 11.34
N GLU A 61 -14.93 12.14 11.01
CA GLU A 61 -14.48 11.67 9.69
C GLU A 61 -14.47 10.14 9.60
N GLY A 62 -14.95 9.64 8.46
CA GLY A 62 -15.03 8.22 8.17
C GLY A 62 -13.71 7.62 7.65
N VAL A 63 -13.39 6.41 8.10
CA VAL A 63 -12.19 5.65 7.66
C VAL A 63 -12.59 4.24 7.24
N VAL A 64 -12.08 3.77 6.10
CA VAL A 64 -12.18 2.36 5.71
C VAL A 64 -10.83 1.68 5.87
N LEU A 65 -10.80 0.58 6.64
CA LEU A 65 -9.62 -0.25 6.85
C LEU A 65 -9.84 -1.64 6.26
N ASP A 66 -9.03 -2.01 5.27
CA ASP A 66 -9.01 -3.37 4.72
C ASP A 66 -8.49 -4.40 5.76
N ALA A 67 -8.70 -5.68 5.49
CA ALA A 67 -8.19 -6.78 6.29
C ALA A 67 -6.68 -6.98 6.08
N GLY A 68 -6.00 -7.42 7.14
CA GLY A 68 -4.58 -7.76 7.13
C GLY A 68 -3.75 -7.01 8.17
N SER A 69 -2.56 -7.54 8.43
CA SER A 69 -1.69 -7.06 9.52
C SER A 69 -1.24 -5.61 9.37
N SER A 70 -1.02 -5.12 8.15
CA SER A 70 -0.66 -3.71 7.91
C SER A 70 -1.79 -2.74 8.27
N CYS A 71 -3.04 -3.08 7.92
CA CYS A 71 -4.21 -2.27 8.29
C CYS A 71 -4.53 -2.39 9.79
N MET A 72 -4.27 -3.55 10.39
CA MET A 72 -4.33 -3.72 11.84
C MET A 72 -3.32 -2.79 12.55
N ALA A 73 -2.10 -2.63 12.03
CA ALA A 73 -1.14 -1.67 12.57
C ALA A 73 -1.66 -0.21 12.47
N VAL A 74 -2.31 0.16 11.36
CA VAL A 74 -2.99 1.46 11.24
C VAL A 74 -4.10 1.62 12.28
N TRP A 75 -4.92 0.59 12.50
CA TRP A 75 -5.92 0.61 13.57
C TRP A 75 -5.29 0.85 14.95
N GLN A 76 -4.18 0.20 15.28
CA GLN A 76 -3.48 0.44 16.55
C GLN A 76 -3.03 1.90 16.69
N GLN A 77 -2.46 2.48 15.64
CA GLN A 77 -2.05 3.88 15.64
C GLN A 77 -3.24 4.84 15.75
N LEU A 78 -4.37 4.52 15.08
CA LEU A 78 -5.61 5.28 15.21
C LEU A 78 -6.15 5.23 16.63
N LYS A 79 -6.20 4.06 17.28
CA LYS A 79 -6.62 3.94 18.69
C LYS A 79 -5.79 4.83 19.61
N GLU A 80 -4.47 4.82 19.47
CA GLU A 80 -3.61 5.69 20.28
C GLU A 80 -3.80 7.18 19.94
N SER A 81 -4.15 7.52 18.71
CA SER A 81 -4.56 8.88 18.35
C SER A 81 -5.90 9.28 19.01
N ILE A 82 -6.91 8.41 18.94
CA ILE A 82 -8.25 8.59 19.53
C ILE A 82 -8.13 8.79 21.04
N LYS A 83 -7.36 7.95 21.74
CA LYS A 83 -7.13 8.08 23.19
C LYS A 83 -6.51 9.43 23.58
N ARG A 84 -5.55 9.92 22.78
CA ARG A 84 -4.81 11.16 23.07
C ARG A 84 -5.59 12.42 22.75
N SER A 85 -6.33 12.41 21.64
CA SER A 85 -7.02 13.60 21.10
C SER A 85 -8.52 13.64 21.41
N SER A 86 -9.10 12.52 21.86
CA SER A 86 -10.54 12.30 21.95
C SER A 86 -11.29 12.53 20.63
N THR A 87 -10.60 12.37 19.50
CA THR A 87 -11.22 12.39 18.17
C THR A 87 -12.08 11.15 18.01
N LEU A 88 -13.35 11.32 17.66
CA LEU A 88 -14.28 10.25 17.35
C LEU A 88 -14.27 10.00 15.85
N LEU A 89 -14.12 8.74 15.46
CA LEU A 89 -14.11 8.34 14.05
C LEU A 89 -15.25 7.37 13.78
N ASP A 90 -15.68 7.33 12.52
CA ASP A 90 -16.60 6.30 12.02
C ASP A 90 -15.79 5.30 11.17
N VAL A 91 -15.48 4.14 11.74
CA VAL A 91 -14.53 3.18 11.15
C VAL A 91 -15.27 2.01 10.53
N TYR A 92 -15.08 1.79 9.24
CA TYR A 92 -15.59 0.64 8.52
C TYR A 92 -14.44 -0.31 8.19
N THR A 93 -14.65 -1.61 8.38
CA THR A 93 -13.61 -2.60 8.10
C THR A 93 -14.19 -3.93 7.68
N ASN A 94 -13.49 -4.68 6.85
CA ASN A 94 -13.76 -6.11 6.66
C ASN A 94 -12.90 -7.01 7.58
N SER A 95 -12.09 -6.46 8.48
CA SER A 95 -11.15 -7.22 9.33
C SER A 95 -11.81 -7.73 10.60
N PHE A 96 -11.83 -9.06 10.78
CA PHE A 96 -12.25 -9.66 12.05
C PHE A 96 -11.32 -9.28 13.20
N GLN A 97 -10.02 -9.14 12.93
CA GLN A 97 -9.03 -8.78 13.96
C GLN A 97 -9.26 -7.37 14.53
N ILE A 98 -9.67 -6.42 13.68
CA ILE A 98 -9.94 -5.04 14.10
C ILE A 98 -11.22 -5.01 14.94
N LEU A 99 -12.28 -5.69 14.46
CA LEU A 99 -13.54 -5.79 15.20
C LEU A 99 -13.35 -6.39 16.60
N ARG A 100 -12.63 -7.51 16.69
CA ARG A 100 -12.34 -8.18 17.96
C ARG A 100 -11.53 -7.29 18.90
N ASP A 101 -10.50 -6.62 18.39
CA ASP A 101 -9.67 -5.73 19.19
C ASP A 101 -10.46 -4.49 19.68
N TRP A 102 -11.35 -3.94 18.86
CA TRP A 102 -12.25 -2.87 19.25
C TRP A 102 -13.19 -3.30 20.38
N GLU A 103 -13.84 -4.46 20.28
CA GLU A 103 -14.74 -4.97 21.34
C GLU A 103 -14.06 -5.11 22.71
N VAL A 104 -12.78 -5.49 22.71
CA VAL A 104 -11.98 -5.59 23.95
C VAL A 104 -11.58 -4.19 24.43
N SER A 105 -11.12 -3.34 23.53
CA SER A 105 -10.58 -2.02 23.85
C SER A 105 -11.67 -1.02 24.29
N SER A 106 -12.87 -1.11 23.71
CA SER A 106 -14.01 -0.25 24.04
C SER A 106 -14.47 -0.42 25.48
N ARG A 107 -14.34 -1.64 26.04
CA ARG A 107 -14.62 -1.93 27.45
C ARG A 107 -13.58 -1.33 28.41
N GLN A 108 -12.42 -0.97 27.91
CA GLN A 108 -11.28 -0.49 28.71
C GLN A 108 -11.07 1.02 28.60
N SER A 109 -11.62 1.68 27.58
CA SER A 109 -11.39 3.10 27.30
C SER A 109 -12.67 3.81 26.81
N PRO A 110 -13.17 4.83 27.53
CA PRO A 110 -14.35 5.58 27.12
C PRO A 110 -14.22 6.23 25.74
N SER A 111 -13.04 6.80 25.41
CA SER A 111 -12.82 7.44 24.09
C SER A 111 -12.92 6.44 22.94
N ILE A 112 -12.47 5.19 23.14
CA ILE A 112 -12.63 4.12 22.14
C ILE A 112 -14.08 3.66 22.06
N SER A 113 -14.78 3.58 23.19
CA SER A 113 -16.20 3.21 23.23
C SER A 113 -17.10 4.21 22.50
N ALA A 114 -16.65 5.45 22.32
CA ALA A 114 -17.36 6.48 21.56
C ALA A 114 -16.99 6.50 20.06
N THR A 115 -16.05 5.67 19.63
CA THR A 115 -15.73 5.44 18.21
C THR A 115 -16.52 4.24 17.72
N ASP A 116 -17.30 4.44 16.65
CA ASP A 116 -18.08 3.37 16.04
C ASP A 116 -17.20 2.55 15.08
N VAL A 117 -17.31 1.22 15.18
CA VAL A 117 -16.64 0.28 14.28
C VAL A 117 -17.66 -0.64 13.63
N HIS A 118 -17.76 -0.57 12.30
CA HIS A 118 -18.72 -1.29 11.49
C HIS A 118 -18.04 -2.33 10.60
N ILE A 119 -18.68 -3.50 10.44
CA ILE A 119 -18.18 -4.56 9.56
C ILE A 119 -18.73 -4.44 8.13
N LEU A 120 -17.85 -4.56 7.13
CA LEU A 120 -18.14 -4.49 5.69
C LEU A 120 -18.30 -5.87 5.07
N GLY A 121 -19.12 -6.74 5.66
CA GLY A 121 -19.40 -8.06 5.10
C GLY A 121 -20.16 -8.96 6.08
N THR A 122 -20.68 -10.06 5.54
CA THR A 122 -21.44 -11.06 6.32
C THR A 122 -20.86 -12.46 6.24
N LYS A 123 -20.02 -12.73 5.22
CA LYS A 123 -19.39 -14.04 5.02
C LYS A 123 -17.96 -13.99 5.54
N LEU A 124 -17.70 -14.75 6.60
CA LEU A 124 -16.36 -14.87 7.17
C LEU A 124 -15.50 -15.82 6.33
N ASP A 125 -14.40 -15.30 5.80
CA ASP A 125 -13.24 -16.07 5.40
C ASP A 125 -12.33 -16.25 6.63
N SER A 126 -12.40 -17.42 7.25
CA SER A 126 -11.62 -17.73 8.45
C SER A 126 -10.12 -17.87 8.16
N ALA A 127 -9.70 -18.21 6.96
CA ALA A 127 -8.29 -18.36 6.63
C ALA A 127 -7.58 -17.00 6.63
N HIS A 128 -8.26 -15.97 6.15
CA HIS A 128 -7.73 -14.61 6.06
C HIS A 128 -8.28 -13.66 7.13
N GLN A 129 -9.16 -14.16 8.01
CA GLN A 129 -9.80 -13.39 9.10
C GLN A 129 -10.50 -12.14 8.57
N ALA A 130 -11.22 -12.29 7.45
CA ALA A 130 -11.86 -11.20 6.72
C ALA A 130 -13.34 -11.50 6.44
N PHE A 131 -14.16 -10.46 6.36
CA PHE A 131 -15.57 -10.57 5.99
C PHE A 131 -15.80 -10.04 4.57
N PHE A 132 -16.59 -10.76 3.78
CA PHE A 132 -16.96 -10.32 2.44
C PHE A 132 -18.49 -10.36 2.25
N GLY A 133 -18.98 -9.71 1.21
CA GLY A 133 -20.38 -9.71 0.81
C GLY A 133 -20.89 -8.32 0.42
N ASP A 134 -22.19 -8.27 0.14
CA ASP A 134 -22.80 -7.14 -0.56
C ASP A 134 -22.96 -5.88 0.31
N ILE A 135 -22.73 -5.97 1.63
CA ILE A 135 -22.78 -4.81 2.55
C ILE A 135 -21.83 -3.72 2.06
N ALA A 136 -20.60 -4.08 1.71
CA ALA A 136 -19.61 -3.11 1.25
C ALA A 136 -20.07 -2.38 0.00
N GLU A 137 -20.61 -3.11 -0.98
CA GLU A 137 -21.12 -2.51 -2.21
C GLU A 137 -22.33 -1.61 -1.95
N ASN A 138 -23.29 -2.08 -1.15
CA ASN A 138 -24.53 -1.37 -0.84
C ASN A 138 -24.31 -0.10 -0.01
N LEU A 139 -23.26 -0.07 0.81
CA LEU A 139 -22.93 1.09 1.61
C LEU A 139 -22.08 2.09 0.82
N LEU A 140 -21.02 1.60 0.15
CA LEU A 140 -19.99 2.45 -0.41
C LEU A 140 -20.30 2.95 -1.83
N LYS A 141 -21.06 2.20 -2.64
CA LYS A 141 -21.40 2.64 -4.02
C LYS A 141 -22.48 3.73 -4.08
N PRO A 142 -23.59 3.68 -3.32
CA PRO A 142 -24.63 4.70 -3.42
C PRO A 142 -24.27 6.06 -2.82
N ALA A 143 -23.02 6.26 -2.37
CA ALA A 143 -22.55 7.44 -1.63
C ALA A 143 -23.33 7.71 -0.32
N ASN A 144 -23.92 6.67 0.29
CA ASN A 144 -24.51 6.77 1.63
C ASN A 144 -23.44 7.06 2.70
N PHE A 145 -22.19 6.70 2.39
CA PHE A 145 -21.02 6.99 3.19
C PHE A 145 -19.85 7.33 2.24
N GLU A 146 -19.22 8.50 2.43
CA GLU A 146 -18.04 8.93 1.69
C GLU A 146 -16.83 8.96 2.65
N PRO A 147 -15.99 7.90 2.68
CA PRO A 147 -14.88 7.86 3.61
C PRO A 147 -13.88 8.99 3.33
N SER A 148 -13.39 9.63 4.39
CA SER A 148 -12.30 10.59 4.24
C SER A 148 -11.00 9.87 3.87
N VAL A 149 -10.80 8.66 4.38
CA VAL A 149 -9.60 7.86 4.10
C VAL A 149 -9.96 6.40 3.85
N ILE A 150 -9.36 5.81 2.83
CA ILE A 150 -9.35 4.37 2.60
C ILE A 150 -7.92 3.85 2.72
N VAL A 151 -7.72 2.78 3.49
CA VAL A 151 -6.43 2.14 3.71
C VAL A 151 -6.47 0.69 3.24
N LEU A 152 -5.60 0.34 2.29
CA LEU A 152 -5.52 -0.99 1.70
C LEU A 152 -4.21 -1.68 2.04
N GLY A 153 -4.31 -2.91 2.52
CA GLY A 153 -3.18 -3.83 2.61
C GLY A 153 -3.00 -4.55 1.27
N THR A 154 -1.75 -4.78 0.86
CA THR A 154 -1.44 -5.60 -0.31
C THR A 154 -0.65 -6.85 0.06
N SER A 155 -0.77 -7.91 -0.74
CA SER A 155 0.18 -9.04 -0.72
C SER A 155 1.43 -8.74 -1.53
N GLY A 156 1.37 -7.73 -2.39
CA GLY A 156 2.46 -7.36 -3.28
C GLY A 156 2.10 -6.22 -4.24
N ILE A 157 3.07 -5.43 -4.67
CA ILE A 157 2.87 -4.35 -5.63
C ILE A 157 4.00 -4.31 -6.65
N ARG A 158 3.68 -4.13 -7.92
CA ARG A 158 4.68 -4.03 -8.99
C ARG A 158 4.26 -3.01 -10.04
N PHE A 159 5.23 -2.21 -10.49
CA PHE A 159 5.07 -1.33 -11.63
C PHE A 159 5.51 -2.08 -12.89
N ASP A 160 4.60 -2.24 -13.84
CA ASP A 160 4.87 -2.91 -15.10
C ASP A 160 4.59 -1.95 -16.27
N PRO A 161 5.59 -1.63 -17.11
CA PRO A 161 5.43 -0.69 -18.20
C PRO A 161 4.47 -1.14 -19.31
N ASN A 162 4.02 -2.40 -19.31
CA ASN A 162 3.04 -2.91 -20.27
C ASN A 162 1.66 -3.12 -19.65
N GLU A 163 1.59 -3.45 -18.36
CA GLU A 163 0.32 -3.73 -17.68
C GLU A 163 -0.19 -2.54 -16.85
N GLY A 164 0.67 -1.82 -16.11
CA GLY A 164 0.26 -0.74 -15.22
C GLY A 164 0.74 -0.89 -13.77
N LEU A 165 -0.14 -0.58 -12.81
CA LEU A 165 0.11 -0.75 -11.38
C LEU A 165 -0.53 -2.06 -10.92
N LEU A 166 0.28 -3.10 -10.84
CA LEU A 166 -0.17 -4.43 -10.46
C LEU A 166 -0.30 -4.54 -8.94
N PHE A 167 -1.50 -4.84 -8.47
CA PHE A 167 -1.86 -4.97 -7.06
C PHE A 167 -2.17 -6.43 -6.71
N GLY A 168 -1.41 -7.00 -5.79
CA GLY A 168 -1.52 -8.38 -5.32
C GLY A 168 -2.55 -8.58 -4.20
N TYR A 169 -3.18 -9.74 -4.16
CA TYR A 169 -4.09 -10.17 -3.09
C TYR A 169 -3.93 -11.68 -2.76
N HIS A 170 -4.61 -12.21 -1.75
CA HIS A 170 -4.48 -13.59 -1.25
C HIS A 170 -5.74 -14.46 -1.44
N ALA A 171 -6.91 -14.00 -0.99
CA ALA A 171 -8.15 -14.71 -0.71
C ALA A 171 -9.14 -14.79 -1.90
N GLY A 172 -8.62 -15.09 -3.09
CA GLY A 172 -9.43 -15.42 -4.26
C GLY A 172 -10.35 -14.29 -4.73
N ILE A 173 -11.48 -14.65 -5.36
CA ILE A 173 -12.29 -13.69 -6.13
C ILE A 173 -13.01 -12.65 -5.25
N GLN A 174 -13.32 -13.00 -4.00
CA GLN A 174 -14.03 -12.12 -3.07
C GLN A 174 -13.14 -10.97 -2.60
N GLU A 175 -11.89 -11.27 -2.20
CA GLU A 175 -10.93 -10.20 -1.87
C GLU A 175 -10.61 -9.35 -3.09
N ARG A 176 -10.46 -9.94 -4.27
CA ARG A 176 -10.29 -9.17 -5.51
C ARG A 176 -11.42 -8.16 -5.68
N ALA A 177 -12.67 -8.62 -5.63
CA ALA A 177 -13.84 -7.76 -5.81
C ALA A 177 -13.88 -6.65 -4.74
N PHE A 178 -13.61 -6.99 -3.48
CA PHE A 178 -13.59 -6.03 -2.38
C PHE A 178 -12.49 -4.98 -2.56
N LYS A 179 -11.25 -5.36 -2.89
CA LYS A 179 -10.18 -4.38 -3.11
C LYS A 179 -10.42 -3.52 -4.34
N GLN A 180 -10.96 -4.09 -5.41
CA GLN A 180 -11.37 -3.32 -6.58
C GLN A 180 -12.45 -2.30 -6.22
N LEU A 181 -13.47 -2.69 -5.44
CA LEU A 181 -14.46 -1.77 -4.89
C LEU A 181 -13.79 -0.63 -4.11
N LEU A 182 -12.87 -0.92 -3.19
CA LEU A 182 -12.18 0.11 -2.40
C LEU A 182 -11.37 1.10 -3.26
N MET A 183 -10.90 0.69 -4.44
CA MET A 183 -10.25 1.57 -5.42
C MET A 183 -11.25 2.46 -6.18
N GLN A 184 -12.52 2.06 -6.28
CA GLN A 184 -13.58 2.76 -7.02
C GLN A 184 -14.40 3.71 -6.15
N VAL A 185 -14.40 3.51 -4.83
CA VAL A 185 -15.17 4.33 -3.88
C VAL A 185 -14.61 5.74 -3.80
N LYS A 186 -15.45 6.77 -3.88
CA LYS A 186 -15.00 8.15 -3.71
C LYS A 186 -14.44 8.37 -2.30
N THR A 187 -13.28 9.01 -2.21
CA THR A 187 -12.64 9.34 -0.93
C THR A 187 -11.86 10.65 -1.00
N LYS A 188 -11.27 11.13 0.10
CA LYS A 188 -10.31 12.26 0.05
C LYS A 188 -8.88 11.79 -0.12
N LYS A 189 -8.52 10.60 0.39
CA LYS A 189 -7.18 10.00 0.26
C LYS A 189 -7.28 8.48 0.27
N ARG A 190 -6.45 7.83 -0.55
CA ARG A 190 -6.32 6.38 -0.56
C ARG A 190 -4.88 5.96 -0.30
N PHE A 191 -4.67 5.19 0.75
CA PHE A 191 -3.34 4.67 1.10
C PHE A 191 -3.23 3.20 0.73
N ILE A 192 -2.14 2.83 0.06
CA ILE A 192 -1.71 1.44 -0.15
C ILE A 192 -0.49 1.20 0.73
N LEU A 193 -0.54 0.15 1.56
CA LEU A 193 0.52 -0.19 2.50
C LEU A 193 1.32 -1.39 1.99
N ALA A 194 2.63 -1.20 1.79
CA ALA A 194 3.52 -2.29 1.40
C ALA A 194 4.83 -2.23 2.21
N SER A 195 5.22 -3.35 2.83
CA SER A 195 6.60 -3.54 3.30
C SER A 195 7.56 -3.58 2.11
N ALA A 196 8.85 -3.37 2.36
CA ALA A 196 9.85 -3.43 1.29
C ALA A 196 9.81 -4.78 0.54
N SER A 197 9.68 -5.89 1.28
CA SER A 197 9.55 -7.26 0.76
C SER A 197 8.37 -7.49 -0.20
N LYS A 198 7.36 -6.62 -0.18
CA LYS A 198 6.16 -6.70 -1.03
C LYS A 198 6.28 -5.87 -2.30
N VAL A 199 7.32 -5.06 -2.45
CA VAL A 199 7.52 -4.23 -3.64
C VAL A 199 8.31 -5.01 -4.69
N GLY A 200 7.84 -4.98 -5.94
CA GLY A 200 8.39 -5.75 -7.07
C GLY A 200 7.93 -7.20 -7.15
N PHE A 201 7.07 -7.62 -6.23
CA PHE A 201 6.44 -8.92 -6.21
C PHE A 201 4.93 -8.74 -6.05
N THR A 202 4.12 -9.49 -6.80
CA THR A 202 2.63 -9.38 -6.75
C THR A 202 1.95 -10.68 -6.31
N GLY A 203 2.73 -11.73 -6.06
CA GLY A 203 2.19 -13.06 -5.82
C GLY A 203 1.50 -13.67 -7.06
N ALA A 204 0.75 -14.73 -6.82
CA ALA A 204 0.03 -15.47 -7.86
C ALA A 204 -1.25 -14.77 -8.34
N HIS A 205 -1.82 -13.90 -7.51
CA HIS A 205 -3.11 -13.26 -7.75
C HIS A 205 -2.96 -11.75 -7.76
N ARG A 206 -3.32 -11.12 -8.87
CA ARG A 206 -3.17 -9.68 -9.08
C ARG A 206 -4.21 -9.11 -10.03
N PHE A 207 -4.39 -7.80 -9.97
CA PHE A 207 -5.10 -7.01 -10.98
C PHE A 207 -4.34 -5.70 -11.25
N ASP A 208 -4.48 -5.13 -12.44
CA ASP A 208 -3.96 -3.81 -12.72
C ASP A 208 -4.97 -2.75 -12.24
N VAL A 209 -4.52 -1.91 -11.31
CA VAL A 209 -5.33 -0.81 -10.75
C VAL A 209 -5.69 0.19 -11.83
N LEU A 210 -4.76 0.49 -12.76
CA LEU A 210 -4.95 1.54 -13.76
C LEU A 210 -5.95 1.15 -14.86
N SER A 211 -6.18 -0.15 -15.06
CA SER A 211 -7.18 -0.70 -15.99
C SER A 211 -8.60 -0.78 -15.41
N LEU A 212 -8.82 -0.49 -14.12
CA LEU A 212 -10.15 -0.57 -13.52
C LEU A 212 -11.09 0.43 -14.19
N GLN A 213 -12.28 -0.02 -14.64
CA GLN A 213 -13.27 0.78 -15.38
C GLN A 213 -13.89 1.93 -14.59
N ASP A 214 -13.90 1.87 -13.26
CA ASP A 214 -14.49 2.90 -12.39
C ASP A 214 -13.53 3.37 -11.29
N LEU A 215 -12.21 3.33 -11.55
CA LEU A 215 -11.21 3.82 -10.61
C LEU A 215 -11.49 5.27 -10.20
N ASP A 216 -11.60 5.52 -8.89
CA ASP A 216 -11.72 6.88 -8.36
C ASP A 216 -10.34 7.55 -8.36
N LEU A 217 -10.15 8.47 -9.30
CA LEU A 217 -8.95 9.31 -9.43
C LEU A 217 -9.18 10.74 -8.91
N SER A 218 -10.34 11.03 -8.31
CA SER A 218 -10.59 12.36 -7.75
C SER A 218 -9.77 12.61 -6.48
N ALA A 219 -9.32 11.54 -5.82
CA ALA A 219 -8.41 11.57 -4.68
C ALA A 219 -7.02 11.03 -5.01
N PRO A 220 -5.99 11.47 -4.27
CA PRO A 220 -4.65 10.94 -4.39
C PRO A 220 -4.58 9.46 -4.02
N LEU A 221 -3.85 8.70 -4.83
CA LEU A 221 -3.46 7.31 -4.57
C LEU A 221 -2.02 7.30 -4.02
N ILE A 222 -1.87 6.94 -2.74
CA ILE A 222 -0.63 7.10 -1.99
C ILE A 222 -0.11 5.72 -1.59
N LEU A 223 0.95 5.25 -2.25
CA LEU A 223 1.72 4.10 -1.80
C LEU A 223 2.68 4.53 -0.68
N VAL A 224 2.65 3.85 0.45
CA VAL A 224 3.58 4.06 1.56
C VAL A 224 4.35 2.77 1.80
N SER A 225 5.67 2.86 1.73
CA SER A 225 6.58 1.75 2.04
C SER A 225 7.85 2.24 2.72
N THR A 226 8.62 1.32 3.28
CA THR A 226 10.00 1.53 3.71
C THR A 226 10.98 1.26 2.57
N HIS A 227 12.20 1.79 2.66
CA HIS A 227 13.32 1.21 1.94
C HIS A 227 13.67 -0.17 2.51
N PRO A 228 14.20 -1.08 1.69
CA PRO A 228 14.74 -2.33 2.19
C PRO A 228 15.83 -2.09 3.25
N LYS A 229 15.85 -2.91 4.30
CA LYS A 229 16.93 -2.86 5.30
C LYS A 229 18.25 -3.33 4.70
N GLN A 230 19.38 -2.90 5.28
CA GLN A 230 20.69 -3.35 4.82
C GLN A 230 20.86 -4.86 4.94
N GLU A 231 20.23 -5.47 5.95
CA GLU A 231 20.30 -6.90 6.25
C GLU A 231 19.26 -7.74 5.49
N GLU A 232 18.39 -7.14 4.68
CA GLU A 232 17.45 -7.89 3.84
C GLU A 232 18.13 -8.58 2.66
N ASP A 233 17.45 -9.61 2.12
CA ASP A 233 17.88 -10.40 0.98
C ASP A 233 18.12 -9.52 -0.26
N ASP A 234 19.20 -9.80 -1.00
CA ASP A 234 19.56 -9.05 -2.20
C ASP A 234 18.50 -9.12 -3.31
N ASP A 235 17.71 -10.20 -3.38
CA ASP A 235 16.58 -10.29 -4.31
C ASP A 235 15.42 -9.37 -3.91
N ILE A 236 15.20 -9.13 -2.60
CA ILE A 236 14.23 -8.11 -2.14
C ILE A 236 14.71 -6.73 -2.59
N LYS A 237 15.97 -6.38 -2.31
CA LYS A 237 16.56 -5.09 -2.70
C LYS A 237 16.48 -4.87 -4.20
N ARG A 238 16.87 -5.88 -5.00
CA ARG A 238 16.84 -5.82 -6.47
C ARG A 238 15.42 -5.59 -6.99
N ARG A 239 14.43 -6.36 -6.54
CA ARG A 239 13.02 -6.22 -6.98
C ARG A 239 12.43 -4.87 -6.57
N PHE A 240 12.77 -4.39 -5.39
CA PHE A 240 12.40 -3.07 -4.91
C PHE A 240 12.96 -1.97 -5.83
N ASP A 241 14.28 -1.97 -6.06
CA ASP A 241 14.98 -0.98 -6.88
C ASP A 241 14.50 -0.98 -8.33
N GLU A 242 14.25 -2.17 -8.89
CA GLU A 242 13.65 -2.31 -10.22
C GLU A 242 12.28 -1.65 -10.28
N SER A 243 11.42 -1.87 -9.29
CA SER A 243 10.08 -1.27 -9.22
C SER A 243 10.14 0.24 -9.03
N PHE A 244 11.05 0.70 -8.19
CA PHE A 244 11.28 2.12 -7.94
C PHE A 244 11.73 2.85 -9.20
N ARG A 245 12.68 2.25 -9.94
CA ARG A 245 13.11 2.74 -11.24
C ARG A 245 11.97 2.72 -12.25
N MET A 246 11.20 1.63 -12.33
CA MET A 246 10.06 1.50 -13.25
C MET A 246 9.01 2.59 -13.01
N ALA A 247 8.65 2.85 -11.76
CA ALA A 247 7.68 3.89 -11.38
C ALA A 247 8.09 5.30 -11.87
N LYS A 248 9.40 5.56 -12.01
CA LYS A 248 9.94 6.85 -12.50
C LYS A 248 9.98 6.95 -14.03
N THR A 249 9.77 5.86 -14.77
CA THR A 249 9.89 5.87 -16.24
C THR A 249 8.81 6.71 -16.92
N PRO A 250 9.11 7.37 -18.06
CA PRO A 250 8.11 8.09 -18.84
C PRO A 250 6.92 7.21 -19.23
N LYS A 251 7.17 5.94 -19.58
CA LYS A 251 6.12 4.99 -19.95
C LYS A 251 5.15 4.70 -18.80
N MET A 252 5.65 4.56 -17.57
CA MET A 252 4.75 4.43 -16.41
C MET A 252 3.97 5.70 -16.15
N LYS A 253 4.63 6.87 -16.17
CA LYS A 253 3.94 8.16 -16.04
C LYS A 253 2.81 8.25 -17.05
N ASP A 254 3.09 7.98 -18.33
CA ASP A 254 2.11 7.95 -19.40
C ASP A 254 0.93 7.01 -19.13
N LEU A 255 1.15 5.82 -18.57
CA LEU A 255 0.04 4.91 -18.20
C LEU A 255 -0.88 5.50 -17.13
N PHE A 256 -0.32 6.20 -16.13
CA PHE A 256 -1.11 6.95 -15.17
C PHE A 256 -1.91 8.07 -15.84
N LEU A 257 -1.38 8.74 -16.87
CA LEU A 257 -2.04 9.88 -17.52
C LEU A 257 -3.04 9.49 -18.63
N ARG A 258 -2.80 8.37 -19.34
CA ARG A 258 -3.54 8.01 -20.57
C ARG A 258 -4.94 7.45 -20.32
N ASN A 259 -5.21 6.89 -19.15
CA ASN A 259 -6.36 6.01 -18.99
C ASN A 259 -7.74 6.69 -18.85
N ARG A 260 -7.87 8.03 -18.82
CA ARG A 260 -9.19 8.68 -18.55
C ARG A 260 -9.49 10.02 -19.24
N GLY A 261 -8.75 10.41 -20.28
CA GLY A 261 -8.97 11.69 -20.98
C GLY A 261 -8.40 12.91 -20.24
N THR A 262 -8.51 14.10 -20.82
CA THR A 262 -7.86 15.34 -20.36
C THR A 262 -8.39 15.90 -19.04
N ASP A 263 -9.56 15.42 -18.59
CA ASP A 263 -10.32 16.04 -17.51
C ASP A 263 -10.10 15.35 -16.14
N CYS A 264 -9.34 14.26 -16.09
CA CYS A 264 -9.02 13.58 -14.84
C CYS A 264 -7.66 14.04 -14.30
N THR A 265 -7.63 14.52 -13.06
CA THR A 265 -6.39 14.80 -12.34
C THR A 265 -5.88 13.53 -11.69
N VAL A 266 -4.88 12.89 -12.26
CA VAL A 266 -4.17 11.83 -11.54
C VAL A 266 -3.23 12.48 -10.53
N ASP A 267 -3.26 12.03 -9.27
CA ASP A 267 -2.28 12.35 -8.23
C ASP A 267 -1.83 11.05 -7.57
N PHE A 268 -0.80 10.43 -8.15
CA PHE A 268 -0.16 9.26 -7.55
C PHE A 268 1.07 9.72 -6.75
N GLN A 269 1.22 9.16 -5.56
CA GLN A 269 2.37 9.40 -4.70
C GLN A 269 2.93 8.08 -4.19
N TRP A 270 4.25 7.95 -4.16
CA TRP A 270 4.93 6.89 -3.45
C TRP A 270 5.87 7.52 -2.43
N ILE A 271 5.52 7.39 -1.15
CA ILE A 271 6.28 7.86 -0.01
C ILE A 271 7.20 6.74 0.46
N LEU A 272 8.51 7.01 0.48
CA LEU A 272 9.52 6.09 1.00
C LEU A 272 9.99 6.55 2.38
N LEU A 273 9.92 5.62 3.32
CA LEU A 273 10.36 5.80 4.70
C LEU A 273 11.70 5.11 4.93
N ASP A 274 12.54 5.74 5.74
CA ASP A 274 13.74 5.12 6.28
C ASP A 274 13.34 3.96 7.23
N PRO A 275 13.90 2.76 7.07
CA PRO A 275 13.48 1.58 7.84
C PRO A 275 14.01 1.56 9.29
N VAL A 276 14.75 2.59 9.71
CA VAL A 276 15.31 2.72 11.07
C VAL A 276 14.61 3.83 11.85
N SER A 277 14.40 4.99 11.22
CA SER A 277 13.86 6.20 11.84
C SER A 277 12.40 6.46 11.50
N GLY A 278 11.86 5.80 10.46
CA GLY A 278 10.52 6.06 9.94
C GLY A 278 10.34 7.43 9.27
N GLN A 279 11.43 8.19 9.08
CA GLN A 279 11.38 9.48 8.40
C GLN A 279 11.24 9.30 6.89
N GLU A 280 10.59 10.23 6.22
CA GLU A 280 10.52 10.22 4.75
C GLU A 280 11.88 10.57 4.16
N VAL A 281 12.34 9.74 3.23
CA VAL A 281 13.66 9.88 2.58
C VAL A 281 13.56 10.10 1.07
N ASP A 282 12.48 9.65 0.43
CA ASP A 282 12.21 9.96 -0.97
C ASP A 282 10.68 9.99 -1.21
N ARG A 283 10.26 10.67 -2.27
CA ARG A 283 8.89 10.70 -2.74
C ARG A 283 8.85 10.73 -4.26
N ILE A 284 8.17 9.76 -4.86
CA ILE A 284 7.72 9.87 -6.25
C ILE A 284 6.36 10.55 -6.25
N ARG A 285 6.18 11.53 -7.13
CA ARG A 285 4.87 12.11 -7.43
C ARG A 285 4.63 12.10 -8.93
N ILE A 286 3.45 11.67 -9.35
CA ILE A 286 3.01 11.68 -10.74
C ILE A 286 1.70 12.45 -10.79
N THR A 287 1.70 13.60 -11.46
CA THR A 287 0.49 14.42 -11.62
C THR A 287 0.34 14.97 -13.03
N ASN A 288 -0.90 15.14 -13.48
CA ASN A 288 -1.21 15.82 -14.75
C ASN A 288 -0.92 17.34 -14.73
N ARG A 289 -0.69 17.97 -13.55
CA ARG A 289 -0.46 19.43 -13.44
C ARG A 289 0.93 19.86 -13.89
N GLU A 290 1.92 18.97 -13.90
CA GLU A 290 3.30 19.32 -14.31
C GLU A 290 3.37 19.70 -15.80
N ASN A 291 2.50 19.14 -16.64
CA ASN A 291 2.46 19.43 -18.07
C ASN A 291 1.70 20.72 -18.43
N GLN A 292 0.89 21.28 -17.53
CA GLN A 292 0.18 22.54 -17.80
C GLN A 292 1.07 23.79 -17.62
N ALA A 293 2.17 23.69 -16.86
CA ALA A 293 3.07 24.81 -16.63
C ALA A 293 3.99 25.14 -17.82
N VAL A 294 4.09 24.26 -18.84
CA VAL A 294 4.99 24.44 -19.99
C VAL A 294 4.22 24.90 -21.26
N GLY A 295 2.89 25.03 -21.19
CA GLY A 295 2.02 25.31 -22.34
C GLY A 295 1.69 26.78 -22.63
N PHE A 296 2.14 27.75 -21.80
CA PHE A 296 1.84 29.18 -21.98
C PHE A 296 3.12 30.01 -22.14
N SER A 297 3.85 29.81 -23.24
CA SER A 297 4.87 30.75 -23.72
C SER A 297 5.03 30.63 -25.24
N ALA A 298 3.95 30.89 -25.97
CA ALA A 298 4.02 31.19 -27.40
C ALA A 298 2.81 32.03 -27.81
N HIS A 299 2.74 33.27 -27.34
CA HIS A 299 1.89 34.28 -27.96
C HIS A 299 2.67 35.57 -28.19
N ASN A 300 3.06 35.70 -29.46
CA ASN A 300 3.12 36.90 -30.30
C ASN A 300 3.57 38.20 -29.65
N ASP A 301 4.82 38.58 -29.93
CA ASP A 301 5.25 39.97 -29.88
C ASP A 301 5.86 40.34 -31.24
N ASP A 302 5.00 40.52 -32.24
CA ASP A 302 5.34 41.16 -33.51
C ASP A 302 4.45 42.39 -33.69
N SER A 303 4.70 43.42 -32.88
CA SER A 303 4.32 44.78 -33.22
C SER A 303 5.24 45.79 -32.53
N LYS A 304 6.28 46.23 -33.25
CA LYS A 304 6.82 47.60 -33.26
C LYS A 304 8.12 47.67 -34.08
N ASN A 305 8.01 48.16 -35.30
CA ASN A 305 9.09 48.92 -35.93
C ASN A 305 8.49 50.14 -36.60
N VAL A 306 8.48 51.25 -35.86
CA VAL A 306 8.28 52.60 -36.39
C VAL A 306 9.68 53.22 -36.47
N ALA A 307 10.24 53.25 -37.68
CA ALA A 307 11.42 54.07 -38.00
C ALA A 307 10.95 55.24 -38.87
N GLY A 308 11.12 56.45 -38.34
CA GLY A 308 10.66 57.69 -38.92
C GLY A 308 11.41 58.10 -40.19
N ILE A 309 10.66 58.64 -41.14
CA ILE A 309 11.20 59.39 -42.27
C ILE A 309 11.07 60.87 -41.94
N LYS A 310 12.22 61.54 -41.81
CA LYS A 310 12.37 62.99 -41.80
C LYS A 310 12.11 63.52 -43.21
N THR A 311 11.31 64.57 -43.34
CA THR A 311 11.37 65.49 -44.48
C THR A 311 11.59 66.91 -43.95
N GLN A 312 12.68 67.51 -44.43
CA GLN A 312 13.05 68.91 -44.20
C GLN A 312 12.22 69.82 -45.11
N SER A 313 11.80 70.95 -44.56
CA SER A 313 11.33 72.12 -45.30
C SER A 313 12.53 72.98 -45.71
N SER A 314 12.51 73.45 -46.95
CA SER A 314 13.25 74.61 -47.44
C SER A 314 13.10 75.82 -46.51
N TYR A 315 14.20 76.37 -46.00
CA TYR A 315 14.98 77.47 -46.59
C TYR A 315 16.46 77.29 -46.25
#